data_AF-D6TVE9-F1
#
_entry.id   AF-D6TVE9-F1
#
_cell.length_a   1.000
_cell.length_b   1.000
_cell.length_c   1.000
_cell.angle_alpha   90.00
_cell.angle_beta   90.00
_cell.angle_gamma   90.00
#
_symmetry.space_group_name_H-M   'P 1'
#
loop_
_entity.id
_entity.type
_entity.pdbx_description
1 polymer ?
#
loop_
_entity_poly.entity_id
_entity_poly.type
_entity_poly.pdbx_seq_one_letter_code
_entity_poly.pdbx_strand_id
1 'polypeptide(L)'
;MNCPHCLSPSTKEQRQKTILGYRIFRCLACKHLFNERTSTPFNYLEYPTDIVLLVVLWRLRYKLSLRDMAEMFLERGWRYCQLKYFC
;
A
#
# COMPACT_ATOMS: atom_id res chain seq x y z
N MET A 1 13.70 10.79 9.12
CA MET A 1 12.22 10.70 8.91
C MET A 1 11.57 10.36 10.23
N ASN A 2 10.50 11.04 10.62
CA ASN A 2 9.75 10.67 11.83
C ASN A 2 8.98 9.37 11.58
N CYS A 3 8.83 8.54 12.60
CA CYS A 3 8.10 7.29 12.44
C CYS A 3 6.63 7.58 12.07
N PRO A 4 6.09 7.04 10.98
CA PRO A 4 4.70 7.28 10.58
C PRO A 4 3.68 6.68 11.57
N HIS A 5 4.08 5.70 12.38
CA HIS A 5 3.20 5.04 13.35
C HIS A 5 3.12 5.77 14.69
N CYS A 6 4.23 6.30 15.22
CA CYS A 6 4.27 6.91 16.56
C CYS A 6 4.89 8.31 16.59
N LEU A 7 5.19 8.88 15.44
CA LEU A 7 5.78 10.22 15.24
C LEU A 7 7.17 10.42 15.88
N SER A 8 7.74 9.40 16.51
CA SER A 8 9.07 9.47 17.12
C SER A 8 10.16 9.82 16.09
N PRO A 9 11.07 10.77 16.38
CA PRO A 9 12.20 11.10 15.52
C PRO A 9 13.30 10.02 15.55
N SER A 10 13.25 9.11 16.53
CA SER A 10 14.26 8.08 16.77
C SER A 10 14.16 6.93 15.76
N THR A 11 14.58 7.17 14.53
CA THR A 11 14.54 6.19 13.44
C THR A 11 15.95 5.89 12.92
N LYS A 12 16.20 4.63 12.57
CA LYS A 12 17.49 4.14 12.07
C LYS A 12 17.36 3.60 10.66
N GLU A 13 18.11 4.17 9.73
CA GLU A 13 18.25 3.64 8.37
C GLU A 13 18.87 2.24 8.40
N GLN A 14 18.33 1.33 7.60
CA GLN A 14 18.81 -0.04 7.45
C GLN A 14 19.85 -0.13 6.34
N ARG A 15 20.78 -1.08 6.45
CA ARG A 15 21.80 -1.31 5.41
C ARG A 15 21.18 -1.80 4.09
N GLN A 16 20.09 -2.56 4.19
CA GLN A 16 19.38 -3.07 3.04
C GLN A 16 18.46 -2.00 2.46
N LYS A 17 18.37 -1.97 1.13
CA LYS A 17 17.39 -1.19 0.39
C LYS A 17 16.26 -2.09 -0.09
N THR A 18 15.13 -1.47 -0.43
CA THR A 18 14.05 -2.16 -1.13
C THR A 18 14.52 -2.63 -2.51
N ILE A 19 13.80 -3.58 -3.11
CA ILE A 19 14.04 -4.05 -4.49
C ILE A 19 13.94 -2.94 -5.55
N LEU A 20 13.24 -1.85 -5.26
CA LEU A 20 13.16 -0.65 -6.11
C LEU A 20 14.24 0.40 -5.77
N GLY A 21 15.15 0.10 -4.84
CA GLY A 21 16.27 0.98 -4.47
C GLY A 21 15.98 2.01 -3.37
N TYR A 22 14.76 2.07 -2.83
CA TYR A 22 14.41 2.97 -1.72
C TYR A 22 15.05 2.59 -0.39
N ARG A 23 15.32 3.59 0.44
CA ARG A 23 15.83 3.43 1.81
C ARG A 23 14.76 2.86 2.74
N ILE A 24 15.20 2.03 3.68
CA ILE A 24 14.36 1.43 4.72
C ILE A 24 14.78 1.99 6.07
N PHE A 25 13.81 2.29 6.92
CA PHE A 25 13.99 2.80 8.27
C PHE A 25 13.29 1.89 9.28
N ARG A 26 13.88 1.77 10.47
CA ARG A 26 13.27 1.12 11.62
C ARG A 26 13.16 2.11 12.77
N CYS A 27 11.96 2.29 13.31
CA CYS A 27 11.77 3.09 14.51
C CYS A 27 12.38 2.38 15.72
N LEU A 28 13.14 3.09 16.54
CA LEU A 28 13.73 2.52 17.75
C LEU A 28 12.73 2.45 18.91
N ALA A 29 11.69 3.31 18.91
CA ALA A 29 10.64 3.34 19.93
C ALA A 29 9.59 2.24 19.72
N CYS A 30 8.89 2.21 18.59
CA CYS A 30 7.82 1.23 18.32
C CYS A 30 8.24 0.04 17.46
N LYS A 31 9.52 -0.04 17.06
CA LYS A 31 10.08 -1.11 16.19
C LYS A 31 9.48 -1.20 14.78
N HIS A 32 8.57 -0.30 14.41
CA HIS A 32 7.95 -0.24 13.08
C HIS A 32 8.99 -0.07 11.97
N LEU A 33 8.86 -0.86 10.91
CA LEU A 33 9.69 -0.80 9.70
C LEU A 33 8.92 -0.06 8.61
N PHE A 34 9.56 0.86 7.91
CA PHE A 34 8.93 1.62 6.84
C PHE A 34 9.98 2.09 5.83
N ASN A 35 9.58 2.32 4.58
CA ASN A 35 10.46 2.89 3.57
C ASN A 35 10.12 4.37 3.29
N GLU A 36 11.03 5.09 2.65
CA GLU A 36 10.85 6.51 2.30
C GLU A 36 9.74 6.78 1.26
N ARG A 37 9.36 5.77 0.47
CA ARG A 37 8.38 5.95 -0.61
C ARG A 37 6.94 5.93 -0.10
N THR A 38 6.60 4.91 0.67
CA THR A 38 5.21 4.65 1.09
C THR A 38 4.98 4.93 2.56
N SER A 39 6.04 5.15 3.34
CA SER A 39 5.93 5.22 4.81
C SER A 39 5.33 3.94 5.43
N THR A 40 5.38 2.81 4.71
CA THR A 40 4.92 1.50 5.18
C THR A 40 6.01 0.46 4.95
N PRO A 41 5.89 -0.76 5.49
CA PRO A 41 6.77 -1.87 5.13
C PRO A 41 6.69 -2.28 3.64
N PHE A 42 5.63 -1.87 2.91
CA PHE A 42 5.33 -2.37 1.57
C PHE A 42 5.99 -1.55 0.46
N ASN A 43 6.60 -2.25 -0.50
CA ASN A 43 7.33 -1.65 -1.62
C ASN A 43 6.48 -1.35 -2.85
N TYR A 44 5.29 -1.94 -2.98
CA TYR A 44 4.38 -1.80 -4.13
C TYR A 44 2.98 -1.36 -3.71
N LEU A 45 2.89 -0.38 -2.81
CA LEU A 45 1.62 0.28 -2.54
C LEU A 45 1.32 1.25 -3.69
N GLU A 46 0.46 0.83 -4.61
CA GLU A 46 -0.09 1.64 -5.71
C GLU A 46 -1.46 2.22 -5.36
N TYR A 47 -2.27 1.42 -4.67
CA TYR A 47 -3.62 1.79 -4.27
C TYR A 47 -3.70 2.03 -2.75
N PRO A 48 -4.58 2.97 -2.31
CA PRO A 48 -4.91 3.15 -0.91
C PRO A 48 -5.32 1.84 -0.20
N THR A 49 -4.87 1.66 1.04
CA THR A 49 -5.07 0.40 1.78
C THR A 49 -6.55 0.12 2.05
N ASP A 50 -7.35 1.14 2.31
CA ASP A 50 -8.79 1.06 2.50
C ASP A 50 -9.51 0.49 1.27
N ILE A 51 -9.09 0.87 0.06
CA ILE A 51 -9.63 0.32 -1.19
C ILE A 51 -9.29 -1.16 -1.33
N VAL A 52 -8.05 -1.54 -1.05
CA VAL A 52 -7.62 -2.94 -1.11
C VAL A 52 -8.40 -3.78 -0.09
N LEU A 53 -8.59 -3.29 1.13
CA LEU A 53 -9.36 -3.98 2.16
C LEU A 53 -10.84 -4.10 1.79
N LEU A 54 -11.43 -3.09 1.16
CA LEU A 54 -12.82 -3.14 0.67
C LEU A 54 -13.00 -4.20 -0.42
N VAL A 55 -12.07 -4.28 -1.39
CA VAL A 55 -12.04 -5.32 -2.42
C VAL A 55 -11.97 -6.71 -1.79
N VAL A 56 -11.08 -6.91 -0.81
CA VAL A 56 -10.93 -8.19 -0.09
C VAL A 56 -12.21 -8.55 0.65
N LEU A 57 -12.80 -7.60 1.38
CA LEU A 57 -14.06 -7.81 2.10
C LEU A 57 -15.18 -8.25 1.14
N TRP A 58 -15.33 -7.57 0.00
CA TRP A 58 -16.39 -7.87 -0.96
C TRP A 58 -16.21 -9.22 -1.65
N ARG A 59 -14.97 -9.59 -1.99
CA ARG A 59 -14.65 -10.93 -2.52
C ARG A 59 -14.93 -12.04 -1.53
N LEU A 60 -14.55 -11.86 -0.27
CA LEU A 60 -14.65 -12.93 0.73
C LEU A 60 -16.04 -13.04 1.34
N ARG A 61 -16.69 -11.90 1.65
CA ARG A 61 -17.98 -11.88 2.35
C ARG A 61 -19.16 -12.00 1.40
N TYR A 62 -19.13 -11.26 0.29
CA TYR A 62 -20.25 -11.15 -0.65
C TYR A 62 -20.02 -11.92 -1.95
N LYS A 63 -18.82 -12.51 -2.12
CA LYS A 63 -18.45 -13.34 -3.28
C LYS A 63 -18.59 -12.60 -4.63
N LEU A 64 -18.40 -11.28 -4.63
CA LEU A 64 -18.39 -10.52 -5.87
C LEU A 64 -17.22 -10.95 -6.75
N SER A 65 -17.48 -11.05 -8.06
CA SER A 65 -16.43 -11.33 -9.01
C SER A 65 -15.51 -10.12 -9.16
N LEU A 66 -14.30 -10.34 -9.67
CA LEU A 66 -13.40 -9.23 -10.01
C LEU A 66 -14.01 -8.29 -11.04
N ARG A 67 -14.85 -8.81 -11.95
CA ARG A 67 -15.56 -8.04 -12.96
C ARG A 67 -16.57 -7.10 -12.32
N ASP A 68 -17.43 -7.61 -11.44
CA ASP A 68 -18.46 -6.80 -10.77
C ASP A 68 -17.81 -5.66 -9.98
N MET A 69 -16.72 -5.95 -9.27
CA MET A 69 -15.97 -4.92 -8.56
C MET A 69 -15.36 -3.90 -9.52
N ALA A 70 -14.76 -4.33 -10.64
CA ALA A 70 -14.19 -3.42 -11.62
C ALA A 70 -15.25 -2.46 -12.19
N GLU A 71 -16.44 -2.97 -12.51
CA GLU A 71 -17.59 -2.15 -12.96
C GLU A 71 -18.02 -1.15 -11.87
N MET A 72 -18.22 -1.61 -10.62
CA MET A 72 -18.63 -0.75 -9.49
C MET A 72 -17.63 0.37 -9.20
N PHE A 73 -16.33 0.09 -9.31
CA PHE A 73 -15.30 1.09 -9.06
C PHE A 73 -15.13 2.03 -10.26
N LEU A 74 -15.35 1.56 -11.48
CA LEU A 74 -15.39 2.40 -12.69
C LEU A 74 -16.54 3.42 -12.62
N GLU A 75 -17.72 3.01 -12.17
CA GLU A 75 -18.85 3.93 -11.91
C GLU A 75 -18.52 5.01 -10.88
N ARG A 76 -17.61 4.70 -9.93
CA ARG A 76 -17.13 5.64 -8.90
C ARG A 76 -15.94 6.49 -9.36
N GLY A 77 -15.53 6.39 -10.63
CA GLY A 77 -14.44 7.17 -11.22
C GLY A 77 -13.04 6.59 -11.00
N TRP A 78 -12.91 5.36 -10.50
CA TRP A 78 -11.62 4.68 -10.37
C TRP A 78 -11.25 4.03 -11.70
N ARG A 79 -10.04 4.30 -12.19
CA ARG A 79 -9.47 3.63 -13.37
C ARG A 79 -8.40 2.65 -12.91
N TYR A 80 -8.53 1.39 -13.31
CA TYR A 80 -7.55 0.35 -13.07
C TYR A 80 -6.74 0.09 -14.34
N CYS A 81 -5.44 0.40 -14.31
CA CYS A 81 -4.54 -0.05 -15.36
C CYS A 81 -4.04 -1.46 -15.04
N GLN A 82 -4.86 -2.49 -15.29
CA GLN A 82 -4.44 -3.86 -15.01
C GLN A 82 -3.89 -4.61 -16.24
N LEU A 83 -4.15 -4.11 -17.46
CA LEU A 83 -3.64 -4.67 -18.71
C LEU A 83 -3.34 -3.53 -19.69
N LYS A 84 -2.28 -3.67 -20.49
CA LYS A 84 -1.78 -2.74 -21.52
C LYS A 84 -2.81 -2.27 -22.58
N TYR A 85 -4.09 -2.57 -22.43
CA TYR A 85 -5.15 -2.30 -23.40
C TYR A 85 -6.32 -1.48 -22.86
N PHE A 86 -6.30 -1.10 -21.58
CA PHE A 86 -7.26 -0.17 -21.02
C PHE A 86 -6.53 0.87 -20.15
N CYS A 87 -6.02 1.88 -20.84
CA CYS A 87 -5.87 3.24 -20.34
C CYS A 87 -6.72 4.12 -21.27
#